data_AF-A0A1F6G4K0-F1
#
_entry.id   AF-A0A1F6G4K0-F1
#
_cell.length_a   1.000
_cell.length_b   1.000
_cell.length_c   1.000
_cell.angle_alpha   90.00
_cell.angle_beta   90.00
_cell.angle_gamma   90.00
#
_symmetry.space_group_name_H-M   'P 1'
#
loop_
_entity.id
_entity.type
_entity.pdbx_description
1 polymer ?
#
loop_
_entity_poly.entity_id
_entity_poly.type
_entity_poly.pdbx_seq_one_letter_code
_entity_poly.pdbx_strand_id
1 'polypeptide(L)'
;MKNWAPIIFVILLSLGCGRRTPPVPRLDLNQHLMPLKVAAPYYKDQWLVFTWALAQEDPKERAHLASEIDHFRLYIGEPNCPSCGAQGAGWVKISGDGLSLTPGELDQQKTQALAEARAYRFKDSYTLELPPDFVEAAPEFTLEYRTIDGSKNPASVPLVVQRPGNLPVPKLLNHRFTPAQCDFPCPDRRRLAIKWEPLLEREVTRIDPQGGVYSDRLYYGLTLYSLIEGVEHPLNEGSIYTGALDIEVGPEPIWIHYSDRFGNLSAPLVLEGLSP
;
A
#
# COMPACT_ATOMS: atom_id res chain seq x y z
N MET A 1 -75.93 -20.43 -10.09
CA MET A 1 -74.71 -20.72 -9.29
C MET A 1 -73.93 -21.81 -9.99
N LYS A 2 -72.82 -21.47 -10.66
CA LYS A 2 -71.77 -22.42 -11.07
C LYS A 2 -70.46 -21.63 -11.20
N ASN A 3 -69.61 -21.92 -10.22
CA ASN A 3 -68.30 -21.39 -9.86
C ASN A 3 -67.37 -21.05 -11.03
N TRP A 4 -67.03 -19.76 -11.17
CA TRP A 4 -65.82 -19.29 -11.85
C TRP A 4 -64.74 -19.02 -10.81
N ALA A 5 -64.19 -20.08 -10.24
CA ALA A 5 -62.98 -20.02 -9.42
C ALA A 5 -62.31 -21.40 -9.54
N PRO A 6 -61.41 -21.59 -10.52
CA PRO A 6 -60.03 -21.85 -10.10
C PRO A 6 -58.95 -21.47 -11.14
N ILE A 7 -59.13 -20.46 -12.00
CA ILE A 7 -58.11 -20.15 -13.04
C ILE A 7 -57.12 -19.05 -12.61
N ILE A 8 -57.48 -18.19 -11.65
CA ILE A 8 -56.60 -17.07 -11.24
C ILE A 8 -55.56 -17.48 -10.18
N PHE A 9 -55.76 -18.60 -9.47
CA PHE A 9 -54.84 -19.02 -8.39
C PHE A 9 -53.58 -19.75 -8.87
N VAL A 10 -53.55 -20.24 -10.13
CA VAL A 10 -52.41 -20.99 -10.66
C VAL A 10 -51.35 -20.09 -11.30
N ILE A 11 -51.71 -18.85 -11.70
CA ILE A 11 -50.74 -17.93 -12.33
C ILE A 11 -49.90 -17.15 -11.30
N LEU A 12 -50.33 -17.05 -10.04
CA LEU A 12 -49.58 -16.36 -8.99
C LEU A 12 -48.58 -17.24 -8.22
N LEU A 13 -48.58 -18.56 -8.43
CA LEU A 13 -47.64 -19.49 -7.77
C LEU A 13 -46.39 -19.81 -8.61
N SER A 14 -46.29 -19.35 -9.86
CA SER A 14 -45.12 -19.56 -10.72
C SER A 14 -44.11 -18.40 -10.74
N LEU A 15 -44.37 -17.31 -10.01
CA LEU A 15 -43.44 -16.17 -9.87
C LEU A 15 -42.55 -16.26 -8.61
N GLY A 16 -42.68 -17.31 -7.80
CA GLY A 16 -41.91 -17.55 -6.59
C GLY A 16 -40.60 -18.33 -6.78
N CYS A 17 -40.21 -18.69 -8.01
CA CYS A 17 -38.86 -19.16 -8.28
C CYS A 17 -37.95 -17.94 -8.41
N GLY A 18 -37.59 -17.35 -7.27
CA GLY A 18 -36.39 -16.53 -7.19
C GLY A 18 -35.29 -17.33 -7.83
N ARG A 19 -34.82 -16.88 -9.00
CA ARG A 19 -33.61 -17.42 -9.61
C ARG A 19 -32.56 -17.28 -8.52
N ARG A 20 -32.26 -18.38 -7.82
CA ARG A 20 -30.95 -18.55 -7.21
C ARG A 20 -30.03 -18.38 -8.40
N THR A 21 -29.46 -17.19 -8.53
CA THR A 21 -28.27 -17.01 -9.32
C THR A 21 -27.41 -18.22 -8.99
N PRO A 22 -27.03 -19.05 -9.98
CA PRO A 22 -26.10 -20.13 -9.71
C PRO A 22 -24.96 -19.51 -8.89
N PRO A 23 -24.53 -20.13 -7.77
CA PRO A 23 -23.42 -19.59 -7.02
C PRO A 23 -22.33 -19.30 -8.04
N VAL A 24 -21.87 -18.04 -8.07
CA VAL A 24 -20.79 -17.62 -8.98
C VAL A 24 -19.76 -18.74 -8.90
N PRO A 25 -19.40 -19.39 -10.03
CA PRO A 25 -18.49 -20.52 -10.00
C PRO A 25 -17.28 -20.08 -9.18
N ARG A 26 -17.10 -20.68 -8.01
CA ARG A 26 -15.90 -20.44 -7.23
C ARG A 26 -14.79 -20.90 -8.15
N LEU A 27 -13.95 -19.94 -8.58
CA LEU A 27 -12.67 -20.29 -9.16
C LEU A 27 -12.05 -21.33 -8.22
N ASP A 28 -11.52 -22.40 -8.79
CA ASP A 28 -10.75 -23.38 -8.02
C ASP A 28 -9.52 -22.64 -7.49
N LEU A 29 -9.68 -22.01 -6.32
CA LEU A 29 -8.76 -21.01 -5.78
C LEU A 29 -7.37 -21.61 -5.59
N ASN A 30 -7.28 -22.92 -5.34
CA ASN A 30 -6.00 -23.63 -5.23
C ASN A 30 -5.17 -23.61 -6.53
N GLN A 31 -5.78 -23.46 -7.70
CA GLN A 31 -5.08 -23.30 -8.99
C GLN A 31 -4.78 -21.84 -9.35
N HIS A 32 -5.31 -20.88 -8.59
CA HIS A 32 -5.26 -19.44 -8.90
C HIS A 32 -4.79 -18.56 -7.73
N LEU A 33 -4.19 -19.13 -6.68
CA LEU A 33 -3.56 -18.31 -5.65
C LEU A 33 -2.39 -17.54 -6.28
N MET A 34 -2.43 -16.22 -6.17
CA MET A 34 -1.46 -15.34 -6.80
C MET A 34 -0.37 -14.93 -5.81
N PRO A 35 0.86 -14.67 -6.30
CA PRO A 35 1.88 -14.04 -5.47
C PRO A 35 1.44 -12.61 -5.10
N LEU A 36 2.04 -12.10 -4.03
CA LEU A 36 1.91 -10.69 -3.67
C LEU A 36 2.94 -9.88 -4.45
N LYS A 37 2.53 -8.72 -4.96
CA LYS A 37 3.42 -7.67 -5.44
C LYS A 37 3.69 -6.73 -4.28
N VAL A 38 4.89 -6.78 -3.72
CA VAL A 38 5.28 -5.97 -2.56
C VAL A 38 6.21 -4.86 -3.02
N ALA A 39 5.94 -3.62 -2.59
CA ALA A 39 6.90 -2.53 -2.68
C ALA A 39 8.05 -2.77 -1.69
N ALA A 40 9.23 -2.19 -1.96
CA ALA A 40 10.31 -2.22 -0.99
C ALA A 40 9.83 -1.60 0.34
N PRO A 41 10.01 -2.27 1.49
CA PRO A 41 9.71 -1.68 2.79
C PRO A 41 10.54 -0.42 3.00
N TYR A 42 9.92 0.61 3.58
CA TYR A 42 10.57 1.89 3.76
C TYR A 42 10.21 2.57 5.08
N TYR A 43 11.04 3.50 5.52
CA TYR A 43 10.75 4.30 6.70
C TYR A 43 10.15 5.66 6.34
N LYS A 44 9.14 6.09 7.10
CA LYS A 44 8.50 7.41 7.04
C LYS A 44 8.42 7.98 8.45
N ASP A 45 9.10 9.10 8.72
CA ASP A 45 9.13 9.71 10.06
C ASP A 45 9.46 8.70 11.19
N GLN A 46 10.38 7.77 10.90
CA GLN A 46 10.78 6.62 11.75
C GLN A 46 9.81 5.44 11.81
N TRP A 47 8.60 5.55 11.24
CA TRP A 47 7.67 4.44 11.08
C TRP A 47 8.10 3.54 9.94
N LEU A 48 8.04 2.24 10.12
CA LEU A 48 8.29 1.27 9.05
C LEU A 48 7.00 1.00 8.28
N VAL A 49 7.05 1.22 6.98
CA VAL A 49 5.92 1.11 6.07
C VAL A 49 6.10 -0.08 5.13
N PHE A 50 5.06 -0.90 5.04
CA PHE A 50 4.92 -1.97 4.07
C PHE A 50 3.75 -1.68 3.15
N THR A 51 3.95 -1.78 1.85
CA THR A 51 2.87 -1.63 0.87
C THR A 51 2.87 -2.83 -0.08
N TRP A 52 1.70 -3.44 -0.30
CA TRP A 52 1.56 -4.58 -1.19
C TRP A 52 0.23 -4.57 -1.94
N ALA A 53 0.17 -5.34 -3.01
CA ALA A 53 -1.02 -5.59 -3.81
C ALA A 53 -1.05 -7.05 -4.29
N LEU A 54 -2.22 -7.52 -4.72
CA LEU A 54 -2.33 -8.80 -5.42
C LEU A 54 -1.73 -8.66 -6.82
N ALA A 55 -0.90 -9.62 -7.25
CA ALA A 55 -0.21 -9.55 -8.55
C ALA A 55 -1.13 -9.70 -9.77
N GLN A 56 -2.42 -10.01 -9.57
CA GLN A 56 -3.40 -10.22 -10.63
C GLN A 56 -3.59 -8.95 -11.48
N GLU A 57 -3.43 -9.03 -12.80
CA GLU A 57 -3.54 -7.85 -13.69
C GLU A 57 -4.99 -7.46 -13.99
N ASP A 58 -5.89 -8.45 -14.19
CA ASP A 58 -7.31 -8.18 -14.46
C ASP A 58 -8.01 -7.60 -13.20
N PRO A 59 -8.58 -6.38 -13.26
CA PRO A 59 -9.23 -5.75 -12.12
C PRO A 59 -10.42 -6.55 -11.55
N LYS A 60 -11.18 -7.27 -12.37
CA LYS A 60 -12.34 -8.04 -11.92
C LYS A 60 -11.90 -9.29 -11.17
N GLU A 61 -10.91 -10.00 -11.70
CA GLU A 61 -10.33 -11.17 -11.02
C GLU A 61 -9.60 -10.76 -9.74
N ARG A 62 -8.90 -9.61 -9.76
CA ARG A 62 -8.27 -9.03 -8.57
C ARG A 62 -9.29 -8.70 -7.49
N ALA A 63 -10.40 -8.05 -7.85
CA ALA A 63 -11.47 -7.72 -6.91
C ALA A 63 -12.13 -8.98 -6.33
N HIS A 64 -12.36 -10.00 -7.17
CA HIS A 64 -12.88 -11.28 -6.69
C HIS A 64 -11.89 -11.98 -5.74
N LEU A 65 -10.61 -12.07 -6.10
CA LEU A 65 -9.59 -12.65 -5.23
C LEU A 65 -9.49 -11.89 -3.91
N ALA A 66 -9.52 -10.55 -3.93
CA ALA A 66 -9.52 -9.73 -2.73
C ALA A 66 -10.71 -10.05 -1.80
N SER A 67 -11.90 -10.32 -2.37
CA SER A 67 -13.08 -10.72 -1.59
C SER A 67 -12.99 -12.12 -0.99
N GLU A 68 -12.07 -12.95 -1.47
CA GLU A 68 -11.84 -14.31 -0.97
C GLU A 68 -10.70 -14.36 0.07
N ILE A 69 -10.03 -13.23 0.36
CA ILE A 69 -8.98 -13.13 1.38
C ILE A 69 -9.63 -12.93 2.75
N ASP A 70 -9.36 -13.84 3.70
CA ASP A 70 -9.74 -13.65 5.10
C ASP A 70 -8.80 -12.64 5.78
N HIS A 71 -7.48 -12.82 5.60
CA HIS A 71 -6.49 -11.94 6.20
C HIS A 71 -5.10 -12.04 5.59
N PHE A 72 -4.31 -11.00 5.83
CA PHE A 72 -2.86 -11.00 5.66
C PHE A 72 -2.19 -11.28 7.01
N ARG A 73 -1.04 -11.96 6.97
CA ARG A 73 -0.17 -12.16 8.14
C ARG A 73 1.21 -11.62 7.83
N LEU A 74 1.69 -10.74 8.71
CA LEU A 74 3.09 -10.32 8.75
C LEU A 74 3.80 -11.12 9.84
N TYR A 75 4.77 -11.94 9.48
CA TYR A 75 5.65 -12.65 10.40
C TYR A 75 6.90 -11.82 10.68
N ILE A 76 7.40 -11.89 11.91
CA ILE A 76 8.57 -11.14 12.37
C ILE A 76 9.58 -12.13 12.93
N GLY A 77 10.60 -12.45 12.13
CA GLY A 77 11.71 -13.32 12.51
C GLY A 77 12.87 -12.56 13.12
N GLU A 78 13.65 -13.27 13.95
CA GLU A 78 14.99 -12.83 14.34
C GLU A 78 15.99 -13.06 13.20
N PRO A 79 16.97 -12.15 13.02
CA PRO A 79 18.02 -12.35 12.02
C PRO A 79 18.80 -13.66 12.29
N ASN A 80 19.01 -14.46 11.24
CA ASN A 80 19.77 -15.72 11.25
C ASN A 80 19.13 -16.96 11.91
N CYS A 81 17.79 -17.12 11.92
CA CYS A 81 17.19 -18.42 12.26
C CYS A 81 16.34 -19.05 11.14
N PRO A 82 16.97 -19.68 10.12
CA PRO A 82 16.27 -20.34 9.01
C PRO A 82 15.40 -21.54 9.45
N SER A 83 15.70 -22.14 10.60
CA SER A 83 15.00 -23.30 11.17
C SER A 83 13.93 -22.94 12.19
N CYS A 84 13.81 -21.66 12.58
CA CYS A 84 12.74 -21.18 13.45
C CYS A 84 11.47 -20.99 12.63
N GLY A 85 10.92 -22.07 12.08
CA GLY A 85 9.60 -22.02 11.45
C GLY A 85 8.56 -21.59 12.48
N ALA A 86 8.04 -20.37 12.37
CA ALA A 86 6.87 -19.83 13.07
C ALA A 86 6.75 -20.00 14.61
N GLN A 87 7.69 -20.64 15.31
CA GLN A 87 7.57 -21.01 16.73
C GLN A 87 8.32 -20.08 17.70
N GLY A 88 9.13 -19.16 17.18
CA GLY A 88 9.84 -18.16 17.99
C GLY A 88 9.60 -16.71 17.53
N ALA A 89 8.59 -16.50 16.68
CA ALA A 89 8.38 -15.27 15.92
C ALA A 89 6.93 -14.83 16.02
N GLY A 90 6.69 -13.58 16.39
CA GLY A 90 5.33 -13.03 16.47
C GLY A 90 4.77 -12.66 15.10
N TRP A 91 3.44 -12.51 15.03
CA TRP A 91 2.74 -12.11 13.82
C TRP A 91 1.69 -11.04 14.04
N VAL A 92 1.40 -10.29 12.98
CA VAL A 92 0.31 -9.30 12.92
C VAL A 92 -0.72 -9.79 11.90
N LYS A 93 -1.97 -9.96 12.33
CA LYS A 93 -3.11 -10.26 11.44
C LYS A 93 -3.75 -8.95 10.98
N ILE A 94 -4.01 -8.85 9.68
CA ILE A 94 -4.56 -7.67 9.00
C ILE A 94 -5.79 -8.09 8.17
N SER A 95 -6.97 -7.54 8.45
CA SER A 95 -8.25 -7.99 7.84
C SER A 95 -8.59 -7.29 6.51
N GLY A 96 -9.05 -8.05 5.50
CA GLY A 96 -9.08 -7.63 4.08
C GLY A 96 -9.97 -6.46 3.64
N ASP A 97 -11.06 -6.15 4.36
CA ASP A 97 -12.06 -5.16 3.92
C ASP A 97 -12.26 -3.97 4.88
N GLY A 98 -11.63 -3.98 6.04
CA GLY A 98 -11.79 -2.95 7.09
C GLY A 98 -10.64 -3.00 8.07
N LEU A 99 -9.43 -2.96 7.53
CA LEU A 99 -8.13 -3.22 8.14
C LEU A 99 -8.10 -3.03 9.65
N SER A 100 -8.30 -4.14 10.35
CA SER A 100 -8.07 -4.25 11.78
C SER A 100 -6.76 -4.97 12.02
N LEU A 101 -6.00 -4.48 13.00
CA LEU A 101 -4.76 -5.08 13.45
C LEU A 101 -5.05 -5.92 14.67
N THR A 102 -4.60 -7.18 14.66
CA THR A 102 -4.70 -8.06 15.82
C THR A 102 -3.33 -8.67 16.12
N PRO A 103 -2.82 -8.53 17.35
CA PRO A 103 -1.58 -9.16 17.76
C PRO A 103 -1.76 -10.68 17.79
N GLY A 104 -0.79 -11.39 17.21
CA GLY A 104 -0.62 -12.83 17.37
C GLY A 104 0.21 -13.16 18.60
N GLU A 105 1.18 -14.05 18.43
CA GLU A 105 2.20 -14.39 19.43
C GLU A 105 3.30 -13.31 19.52
N LEU A 106 2.91 -12.04 19.72
CA LEU A 106 3.86 -10.96 19.98
C LEU A 106 4.19 -10.89 21.48
N ASP A 107 5.41 -10.46 21.80
CA ASP A 107 5.75 -10.10 23.18
C ASP A 107 4.92 -8.89 23.66
N GLN A 108 4.91 -8.64 24.98
CA GLN A 108 4.08 -7.60 25.58
C GLN A 108 4.43 -6.19 25.08
N GLN A 109 5.72 -5.91 24.83
CA GLN A 109 6.18 -4.60 24.36
C GLN A 109 5.71 -4.36 22.91
N LYS A 110 5.92 -5.32 22.01
CA LYS A 110 5.44 -5.24 20.62
C LYS A 110 3.92 -5.23 20.52
N THR A 111 3.23 -5.92 21.43
CA THR A 111 1.76 -5.87 21.52
C THR A 111 1.28 -4.47 21.86
N GLN A 112 1.95 -3.77 22.79
CA GLN A 112 1.64 -2.39 23.12
C GLN A 112 1.95 -1.44 21.96
N ALA A 113 3.12 -1.57 21.35
CA ALA A 113 3.49 -0.77 20.17
C ALA A 113 2.51 -0.97 19.00
N LEU A 114 1.95 -2.17 18.81
CA LEU A 114 0.95 -2.42 17.77
C LEU A 114 -0.32 -1.58 17.93
N ALA A 115 -0.63 -1.07 19.13
CA ALA A 115 -1.80 -0.20 19.33
C ALA A 115 -1.68 1.13 18.59
N GLU A 116 -0.46 1.57 18.27
CA GLU A 116 -0.20 2.78 17.50
C GLU A 116 -0.09 2.50 15.99
N ALA A 117 0.11 1.25 15.61
CA ALA A 117 0.23 0.85 14.21
C ALA A 117 -1.02 1.19 13.40
N ARG A 118 -0.82 1.49 12.12
CA ARG A 118 -1.87 1.91 11.20
C ARG A 118 -1.93 0.97 10.02
N ALA A 119 -3.14 0.62 9.59
CA ALA A 119 -3.33 -0.09 8.33
C ALA A 119 -4.47 0.53 7.55
N TYR A 120 -4.23 0.79 6.27
CA TYR A 120 -5.22 1.35 5.37
C TYR A 120 -5.10 0.77 3.97
N ARG A 121 -6.22 0.79 3.24
CA ARG A 121 -6.33 0.31 1.86
C ARG A 121 -6.45 1.52 0.97
N PHE A 122 -5.60 1.61 -0.05
CA PHE A 122 -5.68 2.65 -1.06
C PHE A 122 -5.74 2.01 -2.44
N LYS A 123 -6.86 2.21 -3.13
CA LYS A 123 -7.17 1.55 -4.41
C LYS A 123 -7.00 0.01 -4.27
N ASP A 124 -6.07 -0.54 -5.03
CA ASP A 124 -5.76 -1.98 -5.08
C ASP A 124 -4.56 -2.37 -4.20
N SER A 125 -4.11 -1.46 -3.33
CA SER A 125 -2.98 -1.67 -2.45
C SER A 125 -3.38 -1.61 -0.98
N TYR A 126 -2.62 -2.35 -0.17
CA TYR A 126 -2.72 -2.40 1.28
C TYR A 126 -1.43 -1.81 1.85
N THR A 127 -1.57 -0.98 2.87
CA THR A 127 -0.44 -0.38 3.58
C THR A 127 -0.53 -0.68 5.06
N LEU A 128 0.61 -1.04 5.66
CA LEU A 128 0.82 -1.16 7.09
C LEU A 128 1.95 -0.22 7.51
N GLU A 129 1.70 0.62 8.50
CA GLU A 129 2.68 1.48 9.15
C GLU A 129 2.89 0.98 10.59
N LEU A 130 4.12 0.57 10.91
CA LEU A 130 4.54 0.12 12.23
C LEU A 130 5.35 1.21 12.92
N PRO A 131 5.10 1.48 14.22
CA PRO A 131 5.80 2.53 14.94
C PRO A 131 7.27 2.16 15.21
N PRO A 132 8.13 3.14 15.51
CA PRO A 132 9.57 2.93 15.71
C PRO A 132 9.90 1.87 16.77
N ASP A 133 9.14 1.88 17.87
CA ASP A 133 9.31 0.96 19.01
C ASP A 133 8.96 -0.49 18.65
N PHE A 134 8.26 -0.71 17.54
CA PHE A 134 8.00 -2.04 16.99
C PHE A 134 9.21 -2.61 16.25
N VAL A 135 10.14 -1.74 15.83
CA VAL A 135 11.22 -2.04 14.89
C VAL A 135 12.57 -1.93 15.59
N GLU A 136 12.72 -2.61 16.73
CA GLU A 136 14.01 -2.77 17.41
C GLU A 136 14.75 -4.03 16.91
N ALA A 137 16.05 -3.91 16.63
CA ALA A 137 16.88 -4.84 15.83
C ALA A 137 16.41 -4.95 14.36
N ALA A 138 17.23 -5.53 13.47
CA ALA A 138 16.89 -5.71 12.06
C ALA A 138 16.05 -6.99 11.88
N PRO A 139 14.70 -6.91 11.92
CA PRO A 139 13.87 -8.10 11.91
C PRO A 139 13.72 -8.57 10.45
N GLU A 140 13.68 -9.88 10.26
CA GLU A 140 13.28 -10.42 8.97
C GLU A 140 11.76 -10.48 8.92
N PHE A 141 11.15 -9.72 8.02
CA PHE A 141 9.70 -9.70 7.88
C PHE A 141 9.27 -10.64 6.77
N THR A 142 8.14 -11.31 6.92
CA THR A 142 7.57 -12.14 5.85
C THR A 142 6.07 -11.92 5.76
N LEU A 143 5.58 -11.63 4.55
CA LEU A 143 4.16 -11.40 4.30
C LEU A 143 3.52 -12.60 3.61
N GLU A 144 2.37 -13.04 4.11
CA GLU A 144 1.50 -14.01 3.49
C GLU A 144 0.03 -13.57 3.56
N TYR A 145 -0.83 -14.21 2.79
CA TYR A 145 -2.27 -14.10 2.96
C TYR A 145 -2.94 -15.47 3.02
N ARG A 146 -4.08 -15.51 3.71
CA ARG A 146 -4.96 -16.67 3.77
C ARG A 146 -6.33 -16.35 3.22
N THR A 147 -6.86 -17.26 2.43
CA THR A 147 -8.22 -17.20 1.89
C THR A 147 -9.24 -17.71 2.92
N ILE A 148 -10.52 -17.43 2.68
CA ILE A 148 -11.65 -17.82 3.55
C ILE A 148 -11.73 -19.34 3.74
N ASP A 149 -11.31 -20.12 2.74
CA ASP A 149 -11.24 -21.60 2.81
C ASP A 149 -10.00 -22.12 3.57
N GLY A 150 -9.14 -21.23 4.06
CA GLY A 150 -7.94 -21.55 4.84
C GLY A 150 -6.68 -21.78 3.99
N SER A 151 -6.78 -21.72 2.66
CA SER A 151 -5.64 -21.86 1.75
C SER A 151 -4.66 -20.69 1.93
N LYS A 152 -3.36 -20.98 1.78
CA LYS A 152 -2.28 -20.00 1.94
C LYS A 152 -1.68 -19.67 0.58
N ASN A 153 -1.38 -18.40 0.34
CA ASN A 153 -0.73 -17.96 -0.89
C ASN A 153 0.60 -18.71 -1.17
N PRO A 154 0.94 -18.98 -2.44
CA PRO A 154 2.00 -19.92 -2.81
C PRO A 154 3.41 -19.40 -2.50
N ALA A 155 3.56 -18.08 -2.36
CA ALA A 155 4.84 -17.43 -2.10
C ALA A 155 4.71 -16.46 -0.92
N SER A 156 5.21 -16.89 0.24
CA SER A 156 5.57 -15.96 1.31
C SER A 156 6.62 -14.98 0.78
N VAL A 157 6.41 -13.68 0.96
CA VAL A 157 7.33 -12.66 0.46
C VAL A 157 8.23 -12.19 1.59
N PRO A 158 9.56 -12.45 1.55
CA PRO A 158 10.47 -11.87 2.51
C PRO A 158 10.58 -10.37 2.26
N LEU A 159 10.58 -9.61 3.33
CA LEU A 159 10.58 -8.16 3.34
C LEU A 159 11.88 -7.70 4.01
N VAL A 160 12.83 -7.27 3.18
CA VAL A 160 14.14 -6.82 3.63
C VAL A 160 14.03 -5.35 4.01
N VAL A 161 14.21 -5.06 5.29
CA VAL A 161 14.13 -3.70 5.82
C VAL A 161 15.53 -3.12 5.91
N GLN A 162 15.75 -1.99 5.23
CA GLN A 162 16.98 -1.22 5.37
C GLN A 162 16.68 0.07 6.11
N ARG A 163 17.22 0.20 7.34
CA ARG A 163 17.14 1.47 8.08
C ARG A 163 17.83 2.56 7.27
N PRO A 164 17.15 3.68 6.98
CA PRO A 164 17.81 4.78 6.31
C PRO A 164 18.88 5.39 7.22
N GLY A 165 19.98 5.81 6.60
CA GLY A 165 20.77 6.89 7.19
C GLY A 165 19.95 8.19 7.17
N ASN A 166 20.37 9.22 7.89
CA ASN A 166 19.69 10.52 7.85
C ASN A 166 19.55 11.01 6.40
N LEU A 167 18.31 11.02 5.89
CA LEU A 167 17.98 11.47 4.55
C LEU A 167 17.97 13.00 4.51
N PRO A 168 18.50 13.62 3.44
CA PRO A 168 18.42 15.06 3.25
C PRO A 168 16.95 15.48 3.05
N VAL A 169 16.59 16.68 3.51
CA VAL A 169 15.27 17.28 3.23
C VAL A 169 15.27 17.89 1.82
N PRO A 170 14.17 17.77 1.05
CA PRO A 170 14.00 18.42 -0.25
C PRO A 170 14.42 19.88 -0.28
N LYS A 171 15.19 20.26 -1.31
CA LYS A 171 15.51 21.66 -1.60
C LYS A 171 14.78 22.09 -2.86
N LEU A 172 13.75 22.90 -2.67
CA LEU A 172 13.00 23.47 -3.78
C LEU A 172 13.75 24.66 -4.37
N LEU A 173 13.84 24.67 -5.69
CA LEU A 173 14.31 25.82 -6.45
C LEU A 173 13.17 26.81 -6.68
N ASN A 174 11.97 26.29 -6.92
CA ASN A 174 10.77 27.09 -7.11
C ASN A 174 9.52 26.24 -6.87
N HIS A 175 8.44 26.84 -6.37
CA HIS A 175 7.11 26.23 -6.36
C HIS A 175 6.05 27.32 -6.55
N ARG A 176 4.95 26.97 -7.22
CA ARG A 176 3.79 27.86 -7.38
C ARG A 176 2.50 27.08 -7.41
N PHE A 177 1.49 27.64 -6.75
CA PHE A 177 0.09 27.23 -6.91
C PHE A 177 -0.61 28.18 -7.87
N THR A 178 -1.37 27.63 -8.82
CA THR A 178 -2.24 28.39 -9.72
C THR A 178 -3.63 27.76 -9.71
N PRO A 179 -4.72 28.52 -9.92
CA PRO A 179 -6.05 27.95 -10.07
C PRO A 179 -6.07 26.86 -11.17
N ALA A 180 -6.75 25.73 -10.92
CA ALA A 180 -6.95 24.74 -11.97
C ALA A 180 -7.90 25.29 -13.05
N GLN A 181 -7.62 25.01 -14.33
CA GLN A 181 -8.57 25.32 -15.40
C GLN A 181 -9.66 24.26 -15.41
N CYS A 182 -10.88 24.62 -15.06
CA CYS A 182 -12.04 23.76 -15.23
C CYS A 182 -13.26 24.58 -15.67
N ASP A 183 -14.13 23.95 -16.47
CA ASP A 183 -15.29 24.59 -17.12
C ASP A 183 -16.43 24.96 -16.15
N PHE A 184 -16.31 24.61 -14.87
CA PHE A 184 -17.27 24.87 -13.79
C PHE A 184 -16.52 25.42 -12.56
N PRO A 185 -17.17 26.07 -11.59
CA PRO A 185 -16.48 26.47 -10.37
C PRO A 185 -15.89 25.24 -9.66
N CYS A 186 -14.55 25.09 -9.71
CA CYS A 186 -13.78 24.17 -8.86
C CYS A 186 -13.01 24.99 -7.83
N PRO A 187 -13.68 25.56 -6.81
CA PRO A 187 -13.02 26.41 -5.82
C PRO A 187 -11.87 25.69 -5.08
N ASP A 188 -11.86 24.36 -5.10
CA ASP A 188 -10.95 23.55 -4.28
C ASP A 188 -9.85 22.85 -5.09
N ARG A 189 -9.76 23.05 -6.41
CA ARG A 189 -8.69 22.45 -7.23
C ARG A 189 -7.67 23.48 -7.66
N ARG A 190 -6.41 23.15 -7.43
CA ARG A 190 -5.26 23.99 -7.78
C ARG A 190 -4.21 23.17 -8.48
N ARG A 191 -3.44 23.83 -9.33
CA ARG A 191 -2.31 23.26 -10.05
C ARG A 191 -1.02 23.65 -9.33
N LEU A 192 -0.22 22.64 -9.01
CA LEU A 192 1.05 22.76 -8.30
C LEU A 192 2.19 22.48 -9.28
N ALA A 193 2.95 23.53 -9.59
CA ALA A 193 4.19 23.40 -10.34
C ALA A 193 5.38 23.55 -9.39
N ILE A 194 6.23 22.53 -9.33
CA ILE A 194 7.41 22.46 -8.47
C ILE A 194 8.65 22.20 -9.30
N LYS A 195 9.76 22.85 -8.93
CA LYS A 195 11.09 22.58 -9.44
C LYS A 195 12.05 22.40 -8.26
N TRP A 196 12.87 21.36 -8.31
CA TRP A 196 13.87 21.05 -7.28
C TRP A 196 15.20 20.67 -7.91
N GLU A 197 16.24 20.65 -7.10
CA GLU A 197 17.54 20.14 -7.50
C GLU A 197 17.56 18.61 -7.27
N PRO A 198 17.76 17.78 -8.31
CA PRO A 198 17.97 16.34 -8.10
C PRO A 198 19.25 16.13 -7.29
N LEU A 199 19.12 15.49 -6.12
CA LEU A 199 20.23 15.29 -5.22
C LEU A 199 20.81 13.89 -5.41
N LEU A 200 22.12 13.81 -5.60
CA LEU A 200 22.82 12.53 -5.78
C LEU A 200 22.76 11.73 -4.47
N GLU A 201 22.22 10.52 -4.53
CA GLU A 201 22.23 9.56 -3.43
C GLU A 201 23.59 8.86 -3.38
N ARG A 202 24.01 8.27 -4.51
CA ARG A 202 25.31 7.61 -4.62
C ARG A 202 25.76 7.40 -6.05
N GLU A 203 27.05 7.19 -6.22
CA GLU A 203 27.62 6.62 -7.43
C GLU A 203 27.84 5.11 -7.24
N VAL A 204 27.51 4.32 -8.26
CA VAL A 204 27.67 2.87 -8.24
C VAL A 204 28.49 2.44 -9.43
N THR A 205 29.54 1.68 -9.16
CA THR A 205 30.27 1.01 -10.23
C THR A 205 29.57 -0.31 -10.55
N ARG A 206 29.18 -0.49 -11.81
CA ARG A 206 28.62 -1.73 -12.32
C ARG A 206 29.61 -2.36 -13.28
N ILE A 207 29.75 -3.67 -13.15
CA ILE A 207 30.50 -4.49 -14.07
C ILE A 207 29.46 -5.29 -14.86
N ASP A 208 29.42 -5.11 -16.17
CA ASP A 208 28.55 -5.90 -17.03
C ASP A 208 29.11 -7.33 -17.22
N PRO A 209 28.31 -8.28 -17.74
CA PRO A 209 28.79 -9.65 -17.98
C PRO A 209 29.91 -9.78 -19.02
N GLN A 210 30.20 -8.71 -19.77
CA GLN A 210 31.27 -8.65 -20.79
C GLN A 210 32.55 -7.99 -20.22
N GLY A 211 32.56 -7.63 -18.94
CA GLY A 211 33.70 -7.00 -18.25
C GLY A 211 33.78 -5.48 -18.39
N GLY A 212 32.76 -4.84 -18.99
CA GLY A 212 32.64 -3.39 -19.07
C GLY A 212 32.34 -2.79 -17.70
N VAL A 213 33.09 -1.76 -17.31
CA VAL A 213 32.92 -1.07 -16.03
C VAL A 213 32.28 0.29 -16.28
N TYR A 214 31.11 0.53 -15.69
CA TYR A 214 30.36 1.79 -15.82
C TYR A 214 30.03 2.37 -14.45
N SER A 215 29.86 3.68 -14.41
CA SER A 215 29.42 4.39 -13.20
C SER A 215 27.98 4.87 -13.39
N ASP A 216 27.07 4.34 -12.60
CA ASP A 216 25.69 4.78 -12.52
C ASP A 216 25.54 5.79 -11.39
N ARG A 217 24.83 6.88 -11.65
CA ARG A 217 24.46 7.88 -10.63
C ARG A 217 23.03 7.65 -10.20
N LEU A 218 22.84 7.34 -8.93
CA LEU A 218 21.52 7.20 -8.32
C LEU A 218 21.19 8.47 -7.55
N TYR A 219 19.97 8.97 -7.71
CA TYR A 219 19.49 10.20 -7.11
C TYR A 219 18.36 9.91 -6.14
N TYR A 220 18.19 10.76 -5.14
CA TYR A 220 16.97 10.76 -4.34
C TYR A 220 15.78 11.16 -5.22
N GLY A 221 14.69 10.41 -5.12
CA GLY A 221 13.42 10.73 -5.77
C GLY A 221 12.61 11.69 -4.93
N LEU A 222 11.67 12.40 -5.55
CA LEU A 222 10.71 13.26 -4.85
C LEU A 222 9.36 12.54 -4.74
N THR A 223 8.79 12.49 -3.54
CA THR A 223 7.45 11.94 -3.31
C THR A 223 6.58 12.99 -2.62
N LEU A 224 5.33 13.15 -3.10
CA LEU A 224 4.40 14.15 -2.60
C LEU A 224 3.22 13.46 -1.91
N TYR A 225 2.75 14.08 -0.84
CA TYR A 225 1.59 13.66 -0.08
C TYR A 225 0.63 14.82 0.14
N SER A 226 -0.66 14.54 0.14
CA SER A 226 -1.69 15.44 0.68
C SER A 226 -2.05 15.01 2.08
N LEU A 227 -2.16 15.96 3.01
CA LEU A 227 -2.56 15.68 4.38
C LEU A 227 -4.08 15.82 4.54
N ILE A 228 -4.79 14.69 4.61
CA ILE A 228 -6.25 14.64 4.81
C ILE A 228 -6.50 14.08 6.22
N GLU A 229 -7.16 14.85 7.09
CA GLU A 229 -7.48 14.43 8.47
C GLU A 229 -6.26 13.95 9.29
N GLY A 230 -5.09 14.52 9.02
CA GLY A 230 -3.83 14.14 9.69
C GLY A 230 -3.18 12.87 9.15
N VAL A 231 -3.73 12.29 8.07
CA VAL A 231 -3.17 11.14 7.35
C VAL A 231 -2.60 11.61 6.02
N GLU A 232 -1.38 11.20 5.70
CA GLU A 232 -0.78 11.48 4.41
C GLU A 232 -1.26 10.50 3.35
N HIS A 233 -1.76 11.04 2.24
CA HIS A 233 -2.13 10.27 1.07
C HIS A 233 -1.17 10.58 -0.09
N PRO A 234 -0.56 9.58 -0.72
CA PRO A 234 0.39 9.80 -1.81
C PRO A 234 -0.33 10.43 -3.02
N LEU A 235 0.26 11.49 -3.57
CA LEU A 235 -0.26 12.20 -4.74
C LEU A 235 0.28 11.65 -6.07
N ASN A 236 1.36 10.88 -6.02
CA ASN A 236 2.01 10.29 -7.18
C ASN A 236 2.36 8.81 -6.95
N GLU A 237 2.34 8.04 -8.03
CA GLU A 237 2.75 6.63 -8.00
C GLU A 237 4.28 6.53 -8.05
N GLY A 238 4.89 6.23 -6.91
CA GLY A 238 6.35 6.13 -6.79
C GLY A 238 7.05 7.48 -6.90
N SER A 239 8.38 7.47 -6.87
CA SER A 239 9.18 8.69 -6.72
C SER A 239 9.58 9.34 -8.05
N ILE A 240 9.72 10.66 -8.05
CA ILE A 240 9.97 11.46 -9.24
C ILE A 240 11.43 11.92 -9.27
N TYR A 241 12.12 11.68 -10.38
CA TYR A 241 13.57 11.95 -10.51
C TYR A 241 13.92 13.07 -11.50
N THR A 242 12.91 13.70 -12.11
CA THR A 242 13.06 14.65 -13.23
C THR A 242 13.48 16.06 -12.81
N GLY A 243 13.42 16.41 -11.52
CA GLY A 243 13.71 17.77 -11.04
C GLY A 243 12.57 18.78 -11.26
N ALA A 244 11.47 18.36 -11.85
CA ALA A 244 10.26 19.19 -12.02
C ALA A 244 9.00 18.33 -12.07
N LEU A 245 7.92 18.87 -11.52
CA LEU A 245 6.58 18.27 -11.51
C LEU A 245 5.53 19.36 -11.73
N ASP A 246 4.48 19.02 -12.45
CA ASP A 246 3.27 19.82 -12.61
C ASP A 246 2.06 18.88 -12.44
N ILE A 247 1.27 19.10 -11.40
CA ILE A 247 0.18 18.21 -10.99
C ILE A 247 -1.02 18.99 -10.45
N GLU A 248 -2.23 18.47 -10.61
CA GLU A 248 -3.42 18.99 -9.93
C GLU A 248 -3.53 18.40 -8.52
N VAL A 249 -3.80 19.27 -7.54
CA VAL A 249 -3.94 18.92 -6.13
C VAL A 249 -5.17 19.60 -5.53
N GLY A 250 -5.66 19.06 -4.42
CA GLY A 250 -6.74 19.65 -3.64
C GLY A 250 -6.28 20.82 -2.76
N PRO A 251 -7.18 21.32 -1.88
CA PRO A 251 -6.88 22.44 -0.99
C PRO A 251 -5.97 22.05 0.18
N GLU A 252 -5.72 20.76 0.38
CA GLU A 252 -5.00 20.26 1.54
C GLU A 252 -3.52 20.69 1.55
N PRO A 253 -2.88 20.73 2.73
CA PRO A 253 -1.44 20.88 2.84
C PRO A 253 -0.72 19.79 2.05
N ILE A 254 0.33 20.19 1.34
CA ILE A 254 1.15 19.28 0.53
C ILE A 254 2.48 19.09 1.21
N TRP A 255 2.83 17.85 1.49
CA TRP A 255 4.09 17.46 2.11
C TRP A 255 4.98 16.83 1.05
N ILE A 256 6.26 17.19 1.07
CA ILE A 256 7.25 16.72 0.11
C ILE A 256 8.37 16.02 0.85
N HIS A 257 8.72 14.83 0.39
CA HIS A 257 9.84 14.05 0.91
C HIS A 257 10.82 13.75 -0.22
N TYR A 258 12.10 13.66 0.13
CA TYR A 258 13.02 12.87 -0.68
C TYR A 258 12.85 11.41 -0.29
N SER A 259 12.87 10.52 -1.29
CA SER A 259 12.93 9.08 -1.12
C SER A 259 14.28 8.55 -1.63
N ASP A 260 14.87 7.61 -0.91
CA ASP A 260 15.97 6.81 -1.48
C ASP A 260 15.45 5.67 -2.35
N ARG A 261 16.36 4.91 -2.96
CA ARG A 261 16.02 3.73 -3.77
C ARG A 261 15.28 2.60 -3.01
N PHE A 262 15.25 2.66 -1.69
CA PHE A 262 14.52 1.69 -0.86
C PHE A 262 13.15 2.23 -0.45
N GLY A 263 12.82 3.47 -0.83
CA GLY A 263 11.57 4.16 -0.53
C GLY A 263 11.62 4.98 0.76
N ASN A 264 12.74 4.98 1.50
CA ASN A 264 12.82 5.67 2.78
C ASN A 264 12.68 7.17 2.59
N LEU A 265 11.83 7.80 3.40
CA LEU A 265 11.47 9.20 3.29
C LEU A 265 12.31 10.07 4.23
N SER A 266 12.73 11.22 3.74
CA SER A 266 13.25 12.31 4.56
C SER A 266 12.19 12.87 5.50
N ALA A 267 12.59 13.74 6.42
CA ALA A 267 11.62 14.64 7.07
C ALA A 267 10.85 15.45 6.01
N PRO A 268 9.56 15.77 6.26
CA PRO A 268 8.73 16.49 5.31
C PRO A 268 9.19 17.94 5.14
N LEU A 269 9.18 18.40 3.89
CA LEU A 269 9.08 19.81 3.57
C LEU A 269 7.61 20.14 3.31
N VAL A 270 7.02 20.98 4.15
CA VAL A 270 5.64 21.43 4.00
C VAL A 270 5.58 22.56 2.98
N LEU A 271 4.77 22.40 1.94
CA LEU A 271 4.40 23.48 1.06
C LEU A 271 3.21 24.24 1.66
N GLU A 272 3.50 25.37 2.30
CA GLU A 272 2.48 26.31 2.75
C GLU A 272 2.16 27.37 1.68
N GLY A 273 0.90 27.81 1.63
CA GLY A 273 0.44 28.99 0.89
C GLY A 273 -0.52 28.67 -0.26
N LEU A 274 -1.66 29.34 -0.46
CA LEU A 274 -2.31 30.46 0.21
C LEU A 274 -3.79 30.07 0.40
N SER A 275 -4.38 30.33 1.57
CA SER A 275 -5.84 30.53 1.61
C SER A 275 -6.20 31.63 0.60
N PRO A 276 -7.34 31.52 -0.11
CA PRO A 276 -7.84 32.61 -0.94
C PRO A 276 -7.95 33.92 -0.15
#